data_AF-A0A7X6U2T3-F1
#
_entry.id   AF-A0A7X6U2T3-F1
#
_cell.length_a   1.000
_cell.length_b   1.000
_cell.length_c   1.000
_cell.angle_alpha   90.00
_cell.angle_beta   90.00
_cell.angle_gamma   90.00
#
_symmetry.space_group_name_H-M   'P 1'
#
loop_
_entity.id
_entity.type
_entity.pdbx_description
1 polymer ?
#
loop_
_entity_poly.entity_id
_entity_poly.type
_entity_poly.pdbx_seq_one_letter_code
_entity_poly.pdbx_strand_id
1 'polypeptide(L)'
;MSKNRDNSIIATASENSISDVSDMQRVTLKQLRKMAGLTQADFSETMGVGQDTISRLEKRHDMLLSTISHYVESLGGRVDVVATFPNRQAIVLDCLEEGSASTKKNRPPDTSKKV
;
A
#
# COMPACT_ATOMS: atom_id res chain seq x y z
N MET A 1 -28.47 16.15 16.74
CA MET A 1 -28.39 16.73 15.39
C MET A 1 -26.97 16.54 14.88
N SER A 2 -26.82 15.68 13.87
CA SER A 2 -25.54 15.24 13.34
C SER A 2 -24.74 16.39 12.74
N LYS A 3 -23.46 16.46 13.11
CA LYS A 3 -22.50 17.38 12.49
C LYS A 3 -22.19 16.88 11.09
N ASN A 4 -22.82 17.52 10.11
CA ASN A 4 -22.52 17.38 8.69
C ASN A 4 -21.05 17.78 8.49
N ARG A 5 -20.18 16.83 8.13
CA ARG A 5 -18.79 17.14 7.80
C ARG A 5 -18.76 17.56 6.34
N ASP A 6 -18.49 18.83 6.14
CA ASP A 6 -18.39 19.49 4.84
C ASP A 6 -17.31 18.82 3.97
N ASN A 7 -17.76 18.23 2.87
CA ASN A 7 -16.89 17.54 1.91
C ASN A 7 -16.51 18.49 0.77
N SER A 8 -15.96 19.67 1.11
CA SER A 8 -15.74 20.77 0.16
C SER A 8 -14.30 20.95 -0.34
N ILE A 9 -13.35 20.10 0.06
CA ILE A 9 -11.95 20.23 -0.35
C ILE A 9 -11.54 19.06 -1.25
N ILE A 10 -12.11 18.97 -2.47
CA ILE A 10 -11.55 18.14 -3.55
C ILE A 10 -11.65 18.86 -4.91
N ALA A 11 -11.57 20.19 -4.88
CA ALA A 11 -11.55 21.01 -6.09
C ALA A 11 -10.26 21.81 -6.11
N THR A 12 -9.16 21.19 -6.56
CA THR A 12 -8.01 21.80 -7.28
C THR A 12 -6.81 20.86 -7.22
N ALA A 13 -6.69 19.97 -8.21
CA ALA A 13 -5.39 19.45 -8.62
C ALA A 13 -5.47 19.19 -10.13
N SER A 14 -4.92 20.14 -10.88
CA SER A 14 -4.76 20.10 -12.33
C SER A 14 -3.79 18.99 -12.74
N GLU A 15 -4.08 18.38 -13.89
CA GLU A 15 -3.10 17.82 -14.84
C GLU A 15 -2.29 16.57 -14.43
N ASN A 16 -2.97 15.54 -13.92
CA ASN A 16 -2.55 14.18 -14.24
C ASN A 16 -3.81 13.35 -14.49
N SER A 17 -4.24 13.31 -15.74
CA SER A 17 -5.26 12.37 -16.21
C SER A 17 -4.71 10.96 -16.08
N ILE A 18 -4.82 10.38 -14.88
CA ILE A 18 -4.75 8.93 -14.68
C ILE A 18 -5.80 8.36 -15.63
N SER A 19 -5.36 7.65 -16.68
CA SER A 19 -6.24 6.89 -17.56
C SER A 19 -7.22 6.09 -16.70
N ASP A 20 -8.48 5.97 -17.12
CA ASP A 20 -9.48 5.25 -16.33
C ASP A 20 -8.90 3.89 -15.91
N VAL A 21 -8.79 3.65 -14.60
CA VAL A 21 -8.22 2.42 -14.03
C VAL A 21 -8.95 1.19 -14.55
N SER A 22 -10.19 1.37 -15.03
CA SER A 22 -11.00 0.37 -15.71
C SER A 22 -10.37 -0.19 -16.98
N ASP A 23 -9.57 0.61 -17.70
CA ASP A 23 -8.91 0.23 -18.95
C ASP A 23 -7.52 -0.39 -18.73
N MET A 24 -7.01 -0.34 -17.49
CA MET A 24 -5.71 -0.92 -17.15
C MET A 24 -5.74 -2.45 -17.18
N GLN A 25 -4.61 -3.05 -17.56
CA GLN A 25 -4.46 -4.49 -17.57
C GLN A 25 -4.63 -5.09 -16.17
N ARG A 26 -5.56 -6.03 -16.02
CA ARG A 26 -5.77 -6.79 -14.78
C ARG A 26 -4.96 -8.07 -14.81
N VAL A 27 -4.07 -8.25 -13.84
CA VAL A 27 -3.26 -9.45 -13.67
C VAL A 27 -3.32 -9.95 -12.23
N THR A 28 -3.18 -11.26 -12.06
CA THR A 28 -3.02 -11.91 -10.76
C THR A 28 -1.57 -11.82 -10.28
N LEU A 29 -1.31 -12.00 -8.98
CA LEU A 29 0.06 -12.09 -8.43
C LEU A 29 0.90 -13.17 -9.14
N LYS A 30 0.29 -14.31 -9.45
CA LYS A 30 0.93 -15.40 -10.21
C LYS A 30 1.36 -14.95 -11.61
N GLN A 31 0.52 -14.18 -12.31
CA GLN A 31 0.87 -13.63 -13.62
C GLN A 31 1.98 -12.59 -13.48
N LEU A 32 1.92 -11.73 -12.47
CA LEU A 32 2.96 -10.73 -12.20
C LEU A 32 4.33 -11.39 -11.97
N ARG A 33 4.42 -12.43 -11.13
CA ARG A 33 5.66 -13.19 -10.95
C ARG A 33 6.14 -13.85 -12.25
N LYS A 34 5.23 -14.41 -13.05
CA LYS A 34 5.59 -15.01 -14.34
C LYS A 34 6.13 -13.98 -15.33
N MET A 35 5.59 -12.75 -15.33
CA MET A 35 6.10 -11.64 -16.14
C MET A 35 7.51 -11.25 -15.73
N ALA A 36 7.85 -11.39 -14.44
CA ALA A 36 9.22 -11.23 -13.93
C ALA A 36 10.14 -12.44 -14.25
N GLY A 37 9.64 -13.48 -14.93
CA GLY A 37 10.44 -14.64 -15.31
C GLY A 37 10.79 -15.61 -14.18
N LEU A 38 10.19 -15.46 -13.00
CA LEU A 38 10.55 -16.23 -11.80
C LEU A 38 9.63 -17.45 -11.62
N THR A 39 10.17 -18.57 -11.16
CA THR A 39 9.37 -19.68 -10.61
C THR A 39 8.90 -19.37 -9.19
N GLN A 40 8.01 -20.19 -8.63
CA GLN A 40 7.63 -20.03 -7.22
C GLN A 40 8.79 -20.33 -6.27
N ALA A 41 9.72 -21.19 -6.66
CA ALA A 41 10.91 -21.48 -5.87
C ALA A 41 11.84 -20.26 -5.83
N ASP A 42 12.22 -19.73 -6.99
CA ASP A 42 13.10 -18.55 -7.09
C ASP A 42 12.52 -17.34 -6.35
N PHE A 43 11.21 -17.12 -6.50
CA PHE A 43 10.56 -15.99 -5.82
C PHE A 43 10.42 -16.20 -4.31
N SER A 44 10.33 -17.46 -3.86
CA SER A 44 10.29 -17.76 -2.42
C SER A 44 11.62 -17.44 -1.74
N GLU A 45 12.75 -17.65 -2.43
CA GLU A 45 14.08 -17.26 -1.96
C GLU A 45 14.20 -15.73 -1.84
N THR A 46 13.70 -15.00 -2.84
CA THR A 46 13.67 -13.51 -2.82
C THR A 46 12.85 -12.97 -1.66
N MET A 47 11.70 -13.60 -1.38
CA MET A 47 10.80 -13.22 -0.30
C MET A 47 11.24 -13.74 1.08
N GLY A 48 12.26 -14.61 1.16
CA GLY A 48 12.70 -15.24 2.41
C GLY A 48 11.64 -16.14 3.06
N VAL A 49 10.78 -16.78 2.26
CA VAL A 49 9.68 -17.65 2.72
C VAL A 49 9.72 -19.00 2.00
N GLY A 50 8.91 -19.97 2.44
CA GLY A 50 8.76 -21.23 1.72
C GLY A 50 7.98 -21.09 0.40
N GLN A 51 8.30 -21.93 -0.59
CA GLN A 51 7.56 -22.00 -1.87
C GLN A 51 6.06 -22.30 -1.67
N ASP A 52 5.72 -23.06 -0.63
CA ASP A 52 4.34 -23.34 -0.23
C ASP A 52 3.60 -22.06 0.21
N THR A 53 4.30 -21.11 0.81
CA THR A 53 3.78 -19.79 1.17
C THR A 53 3.46 -18.97 -0.08
N ILE A 54 4.35 -18.95 -1.08
CA ILE A 54 4.07 -18.28 -2.37
C ILE A 54 2.84 -18.92 -3.05
N SER A 55 2.76 -20.25 -3.07
CA SER A 55 1.63 -20.98 -3.64
C SER A 55 0.29 -20.64 -2.95
N ARG A 56 0.29 -20.49 -1.62
CA ARG A 56 -0.89 -20.07 -0.86
C ARG A 56 -1.26 -18.61 -1.13
N LEU A 57 -0.28 -17.70 -1.15
CA LEU A 57 -0.51 -16.29 -1.44
C LEU A 57 -1.15 -16.10 -2.83
N GLU A 58 -0.63 -16.78 -3.85
CA GLU A 58 -1.16 -16.69 -5.23
C GLU A 58 -2.57 -17.27 -5.43
N LYS A 59 -3.08 -18.02 -4.45
CA LYS A 59 -4.42 -18.63 -4.49
C LYS A 59 -5.43 -17.96 -3.55
N ARG A 60 -4.98 -17.07 -2.66
CA ARG A 60 -5.84 -16.39 -1.70
C ARG A 60 -6.67 -15.30 -2.37
N HIS A 61 -7.94 -15.21 -1.96
CA HIS A 61 -8.86 -14.17 -2.41
C HIS A 61 -8.89 -12.94 -1.49
N ASP A 62 -8.42 -13.10 -0.25
CA ASP A 62 -8.35 -12.03 0.74
C ASP A 62 -6.98 -12.02 1.41
N MET A 63 -6.39 -10.83 1.47
CA MET A 63 -5.02 -10.58 1.91
C MET A 63 -4.91 -9.14 2.45
N LEU A 64 -4.04 -8.95 3.43
CA LEU A 64 -3.67 -7.62 3.87
C LEU A 64 -2.98 -6.87 2.72
N LEU A 65 -3.27 -5.57 2.60
CA LEU A 65 -2.60 -4.70 1.63
C LEU A 65 -1.08 -4.74 1.81
N SER A 66 -0.59 -4.77 3.05
CA SER A 66 0.84 -4.89 3.36
C SER A 66 1.48 -6.15 2.77
N THR A 67 0.73 -7.27 2.70
CA THR A 67 1.21 -8.49 2.05
C THR A 67 1.29 -8.33 0.54
N ILE A 68 0.34 -7.64 -0.08
CA ILE A 68 0.36 -7.34 -1.51
C ILE A 68 1.51 -6.37 -1.83
N SER A 69 1.67 -5.31 -1.04
CA SER A 69 2.78 -4.36 -1.16
C SER A 69 4.12 -5.07 -1.07
N HIS A 70 4.36 -5.86 -0.03
CA HIS A 70 5.62 -6.60 0.12
C HIS A 70 5.89 -7.56 -1.04
N TYR A 71 4.86 -8.24 -1.56
CA TYR A 71 4.99 -9.13 -2.72
C TYR A 71 5.43 -8.35 -3.96
N VAL A 72 4.79 -7.23 -4.25
CA VAL A 72 5.11 -6.40 -5.43
C VAL A 72 6.45 -5.68 -5.28
N GLU A 73 6.77 -5.20 -4.09
CA GLU A 73 8.07 -4.58 -3.75
C GLU A 73 9.22 -5.58 -3.90
N SER A 74 9.01 -6.85 -3.54
CA SER A 74 10.00 -7.92 -3.74
C SER A 74 10.23 -8.25 -5.21
N LEU A 75 9.33 -7.83 -6.11
CA LEU A 75 9.53 -7.86 -7.56
C LEU A 75 10.10 -6.54 -8.11
N GLY A 76 10.43 -5.58 -7.24
CA GLY A 76 10.91 -4.24 -7.60
C GLY A 76 9.81 -3.25 -8.00
N GLY A 77 8.55 -3.57 -7.74
CA GLY A 77 7.41 -2.71 -8.02
C GLY A 77 6.99 -1.82 -6.86
N ARG A 78 5.96 -0.99 -7.09
CA ARG A 78 5.28 -0.18 -6.07
C ARG A 78 3.78 -0.41 -6.18
N VAL A 79 3.08 -0.42 -5.04
CA VAL A 79 1.62 -0.55 -4.99
C VAL A 79 1.02 0.80 -4.65
N ASP A 80 0.13 1.28 -5.51
CA ASP A 80 -0.79 2.38 -5.22
C ASP A 80 -2.20 1.80 -5.11
N VAL A 81 -2.96 2.27 -4.12
CA VAL A 81 -4.38 1.93 -4.00
C VAL A 81 -5.17 3.04 -4.64
N VAL A 82 -5.98 2.70 -5.64
CA VAL A 82 -6.77 3.69 -6.38
C VAL A 82 -8.25 3.43 -6.18
N ALA A 83 -8.99 4.46 -5.76
CA ALA A 83 -10.45 4.43 -5.66
C ALA A 83 -11.08 5.07 -6.91
N THR A 84 -11.96 4.34 -7.58
CA THR A 84 -12.73 4.82 -8.75
C THR A 84 -14.18 5.09 -8.38
N PHE A 85 -14.79 6.04 -9.10
CA PHE A 85 -16.16 6.49 -8.86
C PHE A 85 -16.80 6.86 -10.19
N PRO A 86 -18.11 6.64 -10.40
CA PRO A 86 -18.77 6.91 -11.68
C PRO A 86 -18.70 8.37 -12.17
N ASN A 87 -18.66 9.33 -11.25
CA ASN A 87 -18.83 10.76 -11.57
C ASN A 87 -17.62 11.63 -11.17
N ARG A 88 -16.44 11.03 -10.95
CA ARG A 88 -15.21 11.76 -10.62
C ARG A 88 -13.98 10.99 -11.05
N GLN A 89 -12.87 11.71 -11.21
CA GLN A 89 -11.57 11.11 -11.51
C GLN A 89 -11.13 10.15 -10.40
N ALA A 90 -10.33 9.15 -10.78
CA ALA A 90 -9.74 8.19 -9.86
C ALA A 90 -8.84 8.90 -8.84
N ILE A 91 -8.81 8.42 -7.60
CA ILE A 91 -8.00 9.00 -6.50
C ILE A 91 -7.08 7.94 -5.97
N VAL A 92 -5.80 8.27 -5.89
CA VAL A 92 -4.82 7.48 -5.16
C VAL A 92 -5.04 7.71 -3.67
N LEU A 93 -5.20 6.63 -2.91
CA LEU A 93 -5.35 6.67 -1.47
C LEU A 93 -3.97 6.74 -0.82
N ASP A 94 -3.73 7.80 -0.06
CA ASP A 94 -2.71 7.79 0.97
C ASP A 94 -3.28 7.02 2.18
N CYS A 95 -3.02 5.71 2.24
CA CYS A 95 -3.61 4.81 3.24
C CYS A 95 -3.19 5.12 4.70
N LEU A 96 -2.30 6.10 4.89
CA LEU A 96 -1.81 6.58 6.17
C LEU A 96 -2.00 8.10 6.16
N GLU A 97 -2.83 8.65 7.04
CA GLU A 97 -2.50 9.98 7.52
C GLU A 97 -1.12 9.85 8.17
N GLU A 98 -0.15 10.68 7.77
CA GLU A 98 1.00 10.95 8.60
C GLU A 98 0.47 11.62 9.87
N GLY A 99 -0.05 10.80 10.80
CA GLY A 99 -0.32 11.21 12.15
C GLY A 99 0.98 11.75 12.67
N SER A 100 1.06 13.08 12.76
CA SER A 100 2.17 13.85 13.30
C SER A 100 2.92 12.98 14.28
N ALA A 101 4.12 12.52 13.87
CA ALA A 101 4.98 11.73 14.71
C ALA A 101 5.09 12.48 16.04
N SER A 102 4.39 11.97 17.06
CA SER A 102 4.43 12.54 18.39
C SER A 102 5.90 12.55 18.78
N THR A 103 6.43 13.75 18.85
CA THR A 103 7.82 14.04 19.17
C THR A 103 8.07 13.31 20.49
N LYS A 104 8.97 12.32 20.49
CA LYS A 104 9.55 11.82 21.75
C LYS A 104 10.18 13.04 22.41
N LYS A 105 9.42 13.68 23.31
CA LYS A 105 9.91 14.74 24.18
C LYS A 105 11.06 14.13 24.95
N ASN A 106 12.29 14.52 24.61
CA ASN A 106 13.47 14.27 25.42
C ASN A 106 13.13 14.74 26.84
N ARG A 107 12.80 13.79 27.72
CA ARG A 107 12.79 14.04 29.15
C ARG A 107 14.27 14.12 29.54
N PRO A 108 14.75 15.26 30.05
CA PRO A 108 16.12 15.34 30.53
C PRO A 108 16.33 14.30 31.65
N PRO A 109 17.57 13.80 31.83
CA PRO A 109 17.86 12.87 32.91
C PRO A 109 17.51 13.52 34.25
N ASP A 110 16.68 12.84 35.02
CA ASP A 110 16.38 13.19 36.41
C ASP A 110 17.68 13.13 37.21
N THR A 111 18.22 14.30 37.54
CA THR A 111 19.40 14.46 38.39
C THR A 111 18.96 14.59 39.84
N SER A 112 18.33 13.54 40.37
CA SER A 112 18.07 13.41 41.80
C SER A 112 19.00 12.37 42.40
N LYS A 113 20.29 12.74 42.55
CA LYS A 113 21.22 12.09 43.49
C LYS A 113 22.31 13.07 43.93
N LYS A 114 22.00 13.80 45.01
CA LYS A 114 22.85 14.53 45.98
C LYS A 114 21.83 15.37 46.78
N VAL A 115 21.59 15.15 48.06
CA VAL A 115 22.51 15.12 49.22
C VAL A 115 21.94 14.19 50.27
#